data_AF-A0A3D8S5N2-F1
#
_entry.id   AF-A0A3D8S5N2-F1
#
_cell.length_a   1.000
_cell.length_b   1.000
_cell.length_c   1.000
_cell.angle_alpha   90.00
_cell.angle_beta   90.00
_cell.angle_gamma   90.00
#
_symmetry.space_group_name_H-M   'P 1'
#
loop_
_entity.id
_entity.type
_entity.pdbx_description
1 polymer ?
#
loop_
_entity_poly.entity_id
_entity_poly.type
_entity_poly.pdbx_seq_one_letter_code
_entity_poly.pdbx_strand_id
1 'polypeptide(L)'
;MKFSLPTLAVLLPLAAQALAMPAPEAAPAPAAIADNAMPAPPDNNMPAPDVDADADPEVSIPLESPESLGLTKRANTVCKIVNSASASVKCRSGPGFSYGVTAYVIPGKNYQFNCYKSGDCYEGNCTWQRINWDGKSCYVNGYYTDSKCTVAALGKC
;
A
#
# COMPACT_ATOMS: atom_id res chain seq x y z
N MET A 1 12.04 67.81 0.19
CA MET A 1 13.20 67.54 1.05
C MET A 1 13.76 66.18 0.67
N LYS A 2 15.02 66.15 0.25
CA LYS A 2 15.77 64.97 -0.19
C LYS A 2 16.45 64.38 1.05
N PHE A 3 16.22 63.11 1.35
CA PHE A 3 17.13 62.32 2.17
C PHE A 3 17.50 61.06 1.41
N SER A 4 18.80 60.93 1.23
CA SER A 4 19.54 59.90 0.54
C SER A 4 20.44 59.21 1.56
N LEU A 5 20.91 58.01 1.18
CA LEU A 5 22.00 57.19 1.74
C LEU A 5 21.59 56.14 2.81
N PRO A 6 22.38 55.05 2.96
CA PRO A 6 22.90 54.20 1.88
C PRO A 6 22.78 52.69 2.21
N THR A 7 22.94 51.90 1.16
CA THR A 7 23.20 50.46 1.13
C THR A 7 24.21 50.01 2.19
N LEU A 8 23.87 49.00 2.99
CA LEU A 8 24.84 48.19 3.71
C LEU A 8 24.61 46.72 3.35
N ALA A 9 25.31 46.26 2.32
CA ALA A 9 25.44 44.85 1.99
C ALA A 9 26.38 44.23 3.02
N VAL A 10 25.82 43.55 4.02
CA VAL A 10 26.58 42.72 4.95
C VAL A 10 26.79 41.35 4.30
N LEU A 11 27.92 41.22 3.61
CA LEU A 11 28.53 39.94 3.25
C LEU A 11 29.06 39.30 4.55
N LEU A 12 28.40 38.24 5.01
CA LEU A 12 28.98 37.32 6.00
C LEU A 12 29.24 35.94 5.37
N PRO A 13 30.32 35.27 5.80
CA PRO A 13 31.00 34.25 5.03
C PRO A 13 30.26 32.91 5.03
N LEU A 14 30.33 32.26 3.86
CA LEU A 14 29.94 30.88 3.60
C LEU A 14 30.84 29.95 4.42
N ALA A 15 30.44 29.64 5.66
CA ALA A 15 31.08 28.61 6.46
C ALA A 15 30.66 27.23 5.93
N ALA A 16 31.46 26.69 5.01
CA ALA A 16 31.42 25.28 4.64
C ALA A 16 31.90 24.43 5.83
N GLN A 17 30.98 24.04 6.71
CA GLN A 17 31.25 22.99 7.67
C GLN A 17 30.93 21.65 6.98
N ALA A 18 32.01 20.95 6.62
CA ALA A 18 31.96 19.59 6.14
C ALA A 18 31.26 18.72 7.19
N LEU A 19 30.05 18.27 6.91
CA LEU A 19 29.45 17.15 7.62
C LEU A 19 30.28 15.93 7.25
N ALA A 20 31.14 15.50 8.18
CA ALA A 20 31.69 14.16 8.19
C ALA A 20 30.50 13.19 8.23
N MET A 21 30.14 12.65 7.07
CA MET A 21 29.19 11.56 6.99
C MET A 21 29.84 10.32 7.63
N PRO A 22 29.21 9.65 8.60
CA PRO A 22 29.68 8.34 9.02
C PRO A 22 29.66 7.42 7.79
N ALA A 23 30.76 6.71 7.59
CA ALA A 23 30.88 5.69 6.57
C ALA A 23 29.73 4.68 6.69
N PRO A 24 29.18 4.15 5.57
CA PRO A 24 28.25 3.05 5.65
C PRO A 24 28.95 1.85 6.27
N GLU A 25 28.58 1.53 7.51
CA GLU A 25 28.94 0.28 8.16
C GLU A 25 28.40 -0.85 7.28
N ALA A 26 29.31 -1.62 6.71
CA ALA A 26 28.97 -2.73 5.83
C ALA A 26 28.08 -3.70 6.60
N ALA A 27 26.82 -3.82 6.16
CA ALA A 27 25.92 -4.82 6.67
C ALA A 27 26.59 -6.21 6.56
N PRO A 28 26.53 -7.04 7.61
CA PRO A 28 27.04 -8.40 7.53
C PRO A 28 26.29 -9.14 6.41
N ALA A 29 27.05 -9.83 5.56
CA ALA A 29 26.52 -10.70 4.53
C ALA A 29 25.51 -11.70 5.16
N PRO A 30 24.39 -12.00 4.48
CA PRO A 30 23.48 -13.03 4.96
C PRO A 30 24.25 -14.36 5.01
N ALA A 31 24.24 -14.98 6.18
CA ALA A 31 24.73 -16.34 6.37
C ALA A 31 24.03 -17.26 5.37
N ALA A 32 24.81 -18.03 4.62
CA ALA A 32 24.32 -19.09 3.76
C ALA A 32 23.52 -20.08 4.62
N ILE A 33 22.21 -20.13 4.40
CA ILE A 33 21.38 -21.22 4.92
C ILE A 33 21.80 -22.50 4.21
N ALA A 34 22.22 -23.47 5.01
CA ALA A 34 22.59 -24.80 4.55
C ALA A 34 21.40 -25.47 3.85
N ASP A 35 21.74 -26.11 2.73
CA ASP A 35 20.90 -26.97 1.91
C ASP A 35 20.46 -28.19 2.74
N ASN A 36 19.36 -28.04 3.49
CA ASN A 36 18.71 -29.16 4.14
C ASN A 36 17.77 -29.80 3.12
N ALA A 37 18.30 -30.80 2.43
CA ALA A 37 17.54 -31.72 1.59
C ALA A 37 16.29 -32.19 2.32
N MET A 38 15.12 -32.01 1.70
CA MET A 38 13.89 -32.66 2.17
C MET A 38 14.12 -34.18 2.21
N PRO A 39 13.85 -34.87 3.33
CA PRO A 39 13.74 -36.32 3.30
C PRO A 39 12.58 -36.69 2.37
N ALA A 40 12.83 -37.66 1.49
CA ALA A 40 11.80 -38.27 0.66
C ALA A 40 10.63 -38.76 1.52
N PRO A 41 9.38 -38.65 1.05
CA PRO A 41 8.25 -39.24 1.75
C PRO A 41 8.43 -40.77 1.84
N PRO A 42 8.01 -41.42 2.95
CA PRO A 42 8.06 -42.87 3.05
C PRO A 42 7.14 -43.51 2.01
N ASP A 43 7.66 -44.55 1.35
CA ASP A 43 6.92 -45.48 0.50
C ASP A 43 5.89 -46.25 1.35
N ASN A 44 4.73 -45.64 1.55
CA ASN A 44 3.60 -46.30 2.19
C ASN A 44 2.85 -47.12 1.13
N ASN A 45 3.41 -48.29 0.79
CA ASN A 45 2.67 -49.32 0.07
C ASN A 45 1.67 -49.98 1.05
N MET A 46 0.58 -49.28 1.34
CA MET A 46 -0.61 -49.87 1.95
C MET A 46 -1.38 -50.58 0.84
N PRO A 47 -1.74 -51.87 0.99
CA PRO A 47 -2.65 -52.52 0.06
C PRO A 47 -3.96 -51.74 0.03
N ALA A 48 -4.41 -51.41 -1.19
CA ALA A 48 -5.68 -50.74 -1.40
C ALA A 48 -6.79 -51.58 -0.75
N PRO A 49 -7.66 -50.99 0.09
CA PRO A 49 -8.88 -51.66 0.48
C PRO A 49 -9.74 -51.86 -0.77
N ASP A 50 -10.21 -53.09 -0.95
CA ASP A 50 -11.17 -53.46 -1.99
C ASP A 50 -12.39 -52.55 -1.85
N VAL A 51 -12.56 -51.61 -2.79
CA VAL A 51 -13.72 -50.73 -2.84
C VAL A 51 -14.85 -51.51 -3.49
N ASP A 52 -15.70 -52.11 -2.65
CA ASP A 52 -17.03 -52.53 -3.06
C ASP A 52 -17.76 -51.34 -3.70
N ALA A 53 -18.26 -51.60 -4.90
CA ALA A 53 -18.94 -50.65 -5.76
C ALA A 53 -20.36 -50.37 -5.25
N ASP A 54 -20.46 -49.58 -4.18
CA ASP A 54 -21.71 -48.93 -3.80
C ASP A 54 -21.65 -47.46 -4.20
N ALA A 55 -22.50 -47.12 -5.17
CA ALA A 55 -22.61 -45.81 -5.79
C ALA A 55 -22.85 -44.70 -4.74
N ASP A 56 -21.84 -43.84 -4.55
CA ASP A 56 -21.98 -42.56 -3.86
C ASP A 56 -22.96 -41.68 -4.65
N PRO A 57 -24.06 -41.19 -4.07
CA PRO A 57 -24.91 -40.24 -4.75
C PRO A 57 -24.12 -38.95 -4.93
N GLU A 58 -23.75 -38.61 -6.18
CA GLU A 58 -23.19 -37.29 -6.51
C GLU A 58 -24.14 -36.20 -5.98
N VAL A 59 -23.84 -35.67 -4.80
CA VAL A 59 -24.51 -34.50 -4.23
C VAL A 59 -24.04 -33.32 -5.06
N SER A 60 -24.79 -33.06 -6.12
CA SER A 60 -24.68 -31.88 -6.97
C SER A 60 -25.12 -30.67 -6.14
N ILE A 61 -24.20 -30.07 -5.38
CA ILE A 61 -24.43 -28.79 -4.72
C ILE A 61 -24.64 -27.75 -5.84
N PRO A 62 -25.82 -27.11 -5.93
CA PRO A 62 -26.01 -26.02 -6.88
C PRO A 62 -25.01 -24.90 -6.53
N LEU A 63 -24.05 -24.64 -7.41
CA LEU A 63 -23.11 -23.54 -7.24
C LEU A 63 -23.85 -22.24 -7.58
N GLU A 64 -24.51 -21.65 -6.58
CA GLU A 64 -25.09 -20.32 -6.72
C GLU A 64 -23.96 -19.32 -7.07
N SER A 65 -24.18 -18.50 -8.11
CA SER A 65 -23.21 -17.48 -8.49
C SER A 65 -22.96 -16.54 -7.30
N PRO A 66 -21.73 -16.12 -7.01
CA PRO A 66 -21.47 -15.15 -5.94
C PRO A 66 -22.31 -13.86 -6.09
N GLU A 67 -22.71 -13.53 -7.31
CA GLU A 67 -23.57 -12.38 -7.61
C GLU A 67 -25.01 -12.56 -7.08
N SER A 68 -25.55 -13.79 -7.05
CA SER A 68 -26.87 -14.07 -6.45
C SER A 68 -26.86 -13.95 -4.93
N LEU A 69 -25.67 -14.05 -4.32
CA LEU A 69 -25.43 -13.76 -2.90
C LEU A 69 -25.15 -12.27 -2.64
N GLY A 70 -25.31 -11.40 -3.65
CA GLY A 70 -25.03 -9.97 -3.54
C GLY A 70 -23.54 -9.63 -3.42
N LEU A 71 -22.64 -10.56 -3.71
CA LEU A 71 -21.21 -10.33 -3.65
C LEU A 71 -20.75 -9.64 -4.94
N THR A 72 -20.11 -8.49 -4.78
CA THR A 72 -19.52 -7.74 -5.90
C THR A 72 -18.01 -7.87 -5.87
N LYS A 73 -17.40 -8.00 -7.06
CA LYS A 73 -15.94 -8.00 -7.19
C LYS A 73 -15.40 -6.67 -6.68
N ARG A 74 -14.52 -6.72 -5.67
CA ARG A 74 -13.83 -5.52 -5.18
C ARG A 74 -12.94 -4.96 -6.28
N ALA A 75 -12.92 -3.64 -6.42
CA ALA A 75 -12.00 -2.99 -7.32
C ALA A 75 -10.56 -3.30 -6.89
N ASN A 76 -9.66 -3.30 -7.88
CA ASN A 76 -8.25 -3.47 -7.62
C ASN A 76 -7.43 -2.63 -8.60
N THR A 77 -7.35 -1.34 -8.30
CA THR A 77 -6.89 -0.30 -9.23
C THR A 77 -5.52 0.19 -8.81
N VAL A 78 -4.55 0.12 -9.72
CA VAL A 78 -3.21 0.64 -9.49
C VAL A 78 -3.16 2.12 -9.85
N CYS A 79 -2.87 2.97 -8.88
CA CYS A 79 -2.85 4.42 -9.03
C CYS A 79 -1.53 5.02 -8.55
N LYS A 80 -1.13 6.12 -9.19
CA LYS A 80 0.06 6.87 -8.83
C LYS A 80 -0.24 7.96 -7.81
N ILE A 81 0.69 8.21 -6.90
CA ILE A 81 0.67 9.40 -6.03
C ILE A 81 1.30 10.58 -6.78
N VAL A 82 0.57 11.69 -6.94
CA VAL A 82 0.98 12.80 -7.84
C VAL A 82 1.07 14.18 -7.18
N ASN A 83 0.21 14.52 -6.21
CA ASN A 83 0.04 15.91 -5.76
C ASN A 83 0.67 16.21 -4.39
N SER A 84 1.99 16.04 -4.24
CA SER A 84 2.69 16.38 -2.99
C SER A 84 4.06 17.00 -3.24
N ALA A 85 4.29 18.17 -2.66
CA ALA A 85 5.61 18.80 -2.55
C ALA A 85 6.50 18.18 -1.46
N SER A 86 5.89 17.39 -0.55
CA SER A 86 6.62 16.63 0.48
C SER A 86 7.13 15.30 -0.07
N ALA A 87 8.22 14.78 0.49
CA ALA A 87 8.80 13.49 0.11
C ALA A 87 7.86 12.29 0.37
N SER A 88 6.83 12.47 1.20
CA SER A 88 5.83 11.45 1.51
C SER A 88 4.45 12.04 1.77
N VAL A 89 3.42 11.22 1.57
CA VAL A 89 2.02 11.50 1.92
C VAL A 89 1.60 10.57 3.04
N LYS A 90 0.87 11.12 4.03
CA LYS A 90 0.39 10.38 5.20
C LYS A 90 -0.73 9.43 4.82
N CYS A 91 -0.56 8.14 5.12
CA CYS A 91 -1.61 7.14 5.01
C CYS A 91 -2.18 6.84 6.40
N ARG A 92 -3.49 6.95 6.55
CA ARG A 92 -4.16 7.00 7.86
C ARG A 92 -5.04 5.78 8.12
N SER A 93 -5.32 5.49 9.39
CA SER A 93 -6.19 4.36 9.76
C SER A 93 -7.66 4.54 9.34
N GLY A 94 -8.09 5.76 9.00
CA GLY A 94 -9.44 6.05 8.55
C GLY A 94 -9.54 7.30 7.67
N PRO A 95 -10.76 7.61 7.20
CA PRO A 95 -10.99 8.67 6.20
C PRO A 95 -11.06 10.05 6.86
N GLY A 96 -9.94 10.57 7.34
CA GLY A 96 -9.90 11.90 7.94
C GLY A 96 -8.56 12.25 8.57
N PHE A 97 -8.37 13.52 8.88
CA PHE A 97 -7.13 14.04 9.45
C PHE A 97 -6.97 13.75 10.93
N SER A 98 -8.06 13.47 11.63
CA SER A 98 -8.07 13.05 13.04
C SER A 98 -7.60 11.60 13.24
N TYR A 99 -7.63 10.78 12.20
CA TYR A 99 -7.16 9.40 12.24
C TYR A 99 -5.63 9.33 12.28
N GLY A 100 -5.10 8.40 13.08
CA GLY A 100 -3.67 8.16 13.21
C GLY A 100 -3.00 7.79 11.88
N VAL A 101 -1.74 8.20 11.72
CA VAL A 101 -0.91 7.81 10.57
C VAL A 101 -0.35 6.42 10.81
N THR A 102 -0.63 5.47 9.91
CA THR A 102 -0.17 4.08 10.02
C THR A 102 0.90 3.71 9.01
N ALA A 103 1.00 4.48 7.92
CA ALA A 103 2.01 4.30 6.89
C ALA A 103 2.26 5.61 6.12
N TYR A 104 3.25 5.60 5.25
CA TYR A 104 3.55 6.70 4.33
C TYR A 104 3.61 6.16 2.90
N VAL A 105 3.03 6.92 1.96
CA VAL A 105 3.13 6.63 0.53
C VAL A 105 4.00 7.67 -0.15
N ILE A 106 4.71 7.25 -1.20
CA ILE A 106 5.75 8.04 -1.83
C ILE A 106 5.22 8.64 -3.14
N PRO A 107 5.27 9.97 -3.31
CA PRO A 107 4.95 10.61 -4.59
C PRO A 107 5.77 10.02 -5.74
N GLY A 108 5.13 9.86 -6.89
CA GLY A 108 5.72 9.23 -8.06
C GLY A 108 5.59 7.70 -8.10
N LYS A 109 5.25 7.04 -6.99
CA LYS A 109 5.07 5.58 -6.93
C LYS A 109 3.63 5.15 -7.12
N ASN A 110 3.47 3.90 -7.55
CA ASN A 110 2.17 3.26 -7.76
C ASN A 110 1.80 2.43 -6.54
N TYR A 111 0.53 2.49 -6.15
CA TYR A 111 -0.05 1.69 -5.08
C TYR A 111 -1.36 1.09 -5.54
N GLN A 112 -1.72 -0.02 -4.92
CA GLN A 112 -2.92 -0.77 -5.23
C GLN A 112 -4.05 -0.35 -4.30
N PHE A 113 -5.09 0.25 -4.89
CA PHE A 113 -6.26 0.76 -4.18
C PHE A 113 -7.49 -0.08 -4.49
N ASN A 114 -8.33 -0.33 -3.49
CA ASN A 114 -9.42 -1.29 -3.64
C ASN A 114 -10.83 -0.76 -3.38
N CYS A 115 -10.98 0.38 -2.70
CA CYS A 115 -12.24 1.09 -2.55
C CYS A 115 -12.00 2.49 -1.98
N TYR A 116 -13.04 3.31 -1.90
CA TYR A 116 -12.98 4.60 -1.24
C TYR A 116 -14.00 4.73 -0.11
N LYS A 117 -13.72 5.64 0.83
CA LYS A 117 -14.69 6.17 1.79
C LYS A 117 -14.78 7.69 1.66
N SER A 118 -15.90 8.26 2.08
CA SER A 118 -16.03 9.71 2.26
C SER A 118 -15.54 10.11 3.66
N GLY A 119 -15.00 11.31 3.79
CA GLY A 119 -14.39 11.79 5.02
C GLY A 119 -14.00 13.26 4.92
N ASP A 120 -12.99 13.66 5.69
CA ASP A 120 -12.51 15.06 5.68
C ASP A 120 -12.07 15.49 4.28
N CYS A 121 -12.42 16.73 3.92
CA CYS A 121 -12.08 17.29 2.62
C CYS A 121 -10.70 17.95 2.65
N TYR A 122 -9.90 17.68 1.61
CA TYR A 122 -8.64 18.37 1.33
C TYR A 122 -8.70 18.91 -0.08
N GLU A 123 -8.46 20.22 -0.28
CA GLU A 123 -8.39 20.83 -1.62
C GLU A 123 -9.61 20.44 -2.50
N GLY A 124 -10.81 20.44 -1.90
CA GLY A 124 -12.06 20.07 -2.56
C GLY A 124 -12.31 18.56 -2.72
N ASN A 125 -11.38 17.68 -2.35
CA ASN A 125 -11.54 16.22 -2.41
C ASN A 125 -11.86 15.64 -1.02
N CYS A 126 -13.07 15.12 -0.87
CA CYS A 126 -13.57 14.53 0.38
C CYS A 126 -13.52 12.98 0.38
N THR A 127 -12.76 12.40 -0.56
CA THR A 127 -12.68 10.96 -0.72
C THR A 127 -11.33 10.45 -0.23
N TRP A 128 -11.34 9.26 0.34
CA TRP A 128 -10.19 8.62 0.93
C TRP A 128 -10.09 7.21 0.33
N GLN A 129 -9.08 6.97 -0.51
CA GLN A 129 -8.87 5.68 -1.16
C GLN A 129 -8.08 4.77 -0.23
N ARG A 130 -8.52 3.51 -0.14
CA ARG A 130 -7.91 2.51 0.71
C ARG A 130 -6.83 1.73 -0.02
N ILE A 131 -5.66 1.63 0.61
CA ILE A 131 -4.58 0.70 0.25
C ILE A 131 -4.66 -0.49 1.21
N ASN A 132 -4.53 -1.71 0.68
CA ASN A 132 -4.43 -2.93 1.47
C ASN A 132 -3.05 -3.57 1.27
N TRP A 133 -2.44 -4.07 2.35
CA TRP A 133 -1.22 -4.87 2.32
C TRP A 133 -1.21 -5.81 3.53
N ASP A 134 -0.88 -7.09 3.36
CA ASP A 134 -0.67 -8.08 4.43
C ASP A 134 -1.69 -8.02 5.59
N GLY A 135 -2.99 -8.00 5.26
CA GLY A 135 -4.07 -7.93 6.25
C GLY A 135 -4.27 -6.57 6.93
N LYS A 136 -3.43 -5.57 6.63
CA LYS A 136 -3.53 -4.18 7.08
C LYS A 136 -4.12 -3.30 5.99
N SER A 137 -4.63 -2.14 6.40
CA SER A 137 -5.10 -1.13 5.47
C SER A 137 -4.89 0.28 6.00
N CYS A 138 -4.81 1.23 5.07
CA CYS A 138 -4.79 2.64 5.36
C CYS A 138 -5.43 3.43 4.22
N TYR A 139 -5.69 4.70 4.49
CA TYR A 139 -6.45 5.60 3.64
C TYR A 139 -5.60 6.81 3.26
N VAL A 140 -5.61 7.15 1.98
CA VAL A 140 -4.99 8.35 1.39
C VAL A 140 -6.09 9.22 0.80
N ASN A 141 -6.03 10.53 1.01
CA ASN A 141 -7.01 11.44 0.41
C ASN A 141 -6.85 11.49 -1.12
N GLY A 142 -7.98 11.53 -1.84
CA GLY A 142 -8.04 11.50 -3.31
C GLY A 142 -7.41 12.66 -4.03
N TYR A 143 -7.16 13.75 -3.32
CA TYR A 143 -6.33 14.81 -3.84
C TYR A 143 -4.93 14.31 -4.24
N TYR A 144 -4.37 13.33 -3.52
CA TYR A 144 -2.99 12.88 -3.76
C TYR A 144 -2.88 11.81 -4.85
N THR A 145 -3.97 11.22 -5.29
CA THR A 145 -3.97 10.16 -6.30
C THR A 145 -4.23 10.69 -7.70
N ASP A 146 -3.72 9.97 -8.71
CA ASP A 146 -3.99 10.29 -10.11
C ASP A 146 -5.45 10.07 -10.53
N SER A 147 -5.77 10.47 -11.75
CA SER A 147 -7.11 10.37 -12.32
C SER A 147 -7.61 8.93 -12.57
N LYS A 148 -6.79 7.90 -12.32
CA LYS A 148 -7.25 6.50 -12.36
C LYS A 148 -7.96 6.11 -11.08
N CYS A 149 -7.69 6.81 -9.97
CA CYS A 149 -8.25 6.53 -8.64
C CYS A 149 -9.54 7.29 -8.34
N THR A 150 -10.47 7.35 -9.31
CA THR A 150 -11.77 7.98 -9.09
C THR A 150 -12.71 7.10 -8.27
N VAL A 151 -13.74 7.72 -7.70
CA VAL A 151 -14.83 6.99 -7.01
C VAL A 151 -15.50 5.94 -7.90
N ALA A 152 -15.57 6.20 -9.21
CA ALA A 152 -16.12 5.26 -10.19
C ALA A 152 -15.20 4.04 -10.38
N ALA A 153 -13.88 4.25 -10.36
CA ALA A 153 -12.91 3.16 -10.54
C ALA A 153 -12.75 2.27 -9.30
N LEU A 154 -12.99 2.82 -8.10
CA LEU A 154 -12.74 2.11 -6.83
C LEU A 154 -13.98 1.51 -6.18
N GLY A 155 -15.15 2.10 -6.36
CA GLY A 155 -16.34 1.70 -5.62
C GLY A 155 -16.25 1.99 -4.11
N LYS A 156 -17.40 2.01 -3.43
CA LYS A 156 -17.44 2.28 -1.99
C LYS A 156 -16.89 1.09 -1.19
N CYS A 157 -16.16 1.40 -0.14
CA CYS A 157 -16.00 0.49 0.99
C CYS A 157 -17.31 0.52 1.83
#